data_AF-A0A7W4E4R3-F1
#
_entry.id   AF-A0A7W4E4R3-F1
#
_cell.length_a   1.000
_cell.length_b   1.000
_cell.length_c   1.000
_cell.angle_alpha   90.00
_cell.angle_beta   90.00
_cell.angle_gamma   90.00
#
_symmetry.space_group_name_H-M   'P 1'
#
loop_
_entity.id
_entity.type
_entity.pdbx_description
1 polymer ?
#
loop_
_entity_poly.entity_id
_entity_poly.type
_entity_poly.pdbx_seq_one_letter_code
_entity_poly.pdbx_strand_id
1 'polypeptide(L)'
;YSIQDLKDRGFSPLDFKLWILQGHYQSERNFTFEGLAAAKNRRLHWLNRLAKTLQETTPTENQATLLTKIQQNNYQTTELQEKLTHIINQNLNSAEVFAEIDQNELSLDDWRFVDELFGLRFFDSLILPSAKIQKLIRERAEAKQNKDYAKADQIREDLKTHNFSILDTNQASFWQYLETPML
;
A
#
# COMPACT_ATOMS: atom_id res chain seq x y z
N TYR A 1 -15.99 0.59 -21.57
CA TYR A 1 -15.44 -0.60 -20.88
C TYR A 1 -16.30 -0.90 -19.67
N SER A 2 -16.69 -2.16 -19.49
CA SER A 2 -17.35 -2.65 -18.29
C SER A 2 -16.33 -2.88 -17.16
N ILE A 3 -16.79 -3.01 -15.91
CA ILE A 3 -15.92 -3.42 -14.80
C ILE A 3 -15.32 -4.82 -15.03
N GLN A 4 -16.04 -5.70 -15.74
CA GLN A 4 -15.51 -7.00 -16.12
C GLN A 4 -14.35 -6.87 -17.11
N ASP A 5 -14.46 -5.98 -18.10
CA ASP A 5 -13.38 -5.73 -19.08
C ASP A 5 -12.10 -5.26 -18.38
N LEU A 6 -12.23 -4.48 -17.30
CA LEU A 6 -11.09 -4.00 -16.51
C LEU A 6 -10.45 -5.15 -15.72
N LYS A 7 -11.26 -6.01 -15.10
CA LYS A 7 -10.79 -7.20 -14.38
C LYS A 7 -10.05 -8.17 -15.30
N ASP A 8 -10.58 -8.43 -16.48
CA ASP A 8 -9.96 -9.32 -17.48
C ASP A 8 -8.59 -8.79 -17.96
N ARG A 9 -8.33 -7.49 -17.76
CA ARG A 9 -7.06 -6.82 -18.04
C ARG A 9 -6.15 -6.67 -16.81
N GLY A 10 -6.50 -7.28 -15.69
CA GLY A 10 -5.70 -7.26 -14.46
C GLY A 10 -5.86 -6.00 -13.62
N PHE A 11 -6.97 -5.26 -13.77
CA PHE A 11 -7.30 -4.12 -12.91
C PHE A 11 -8.36 -4.49 -11.87
N SER A 12 -8.17 -4.00 -10.65
CA SER A 12 -9.18 -4.07 -9.60
C SER A 12 -10.21 -2.94 -9.75
N PRO A 13 -11.47 -3.14 -9.33
CA PRO A 13 -12.42 -2.03 -9.15
C PRO A 13 -11.87 -0.88 -8.29
N LEU A 14 -10.98 -1.18 -7.35
CA LEU A 14 -10.33 -0.18 -6.50
C LEU A 14 -9.29 0.66 -7.26
N ASP A 15 -8.66 0.11 -8.30
CA ASP A 15 -7.76 0.88 -9.18
C ASP A 15 -8.59 1.89 -9.98
N PHE A 16 -9.77 1.48 -10.44
CA PHE A 16 -10.72 2.38 -11.11
C PHE A 16 -11.29 3.43 -10.16
N LYS A 17 -11.60 3.08 -8.91
CA LYS A 17 -12.03 4.03 -7.87
C LYS A 17 -10.95 5.08 -7.60
N LEU A 18 -9.71 4.66 -7.39
CA LEU A 18 -8.59 5.58 -7.20
C LEU A 18 -8.37 6.44 -8.45
N TRP A 19 -8.50 5.84 -9.64
CA TRP A 19 -8.45 6.59 -10.89
C TRP A 19 -9.53 7.66 -10.90
N ILE A 20 -10.79 7.40 -10.52
CA ILE A 20 -11.86 8.42 -10.38
C ILE A 20 -11.45 9.55 -9.44
N LEU A 21 -10.98 9.19 -8.24
CA LEU A 21 -10.70 10.13 -7.16
C LEU A 21 -9.48 11.02 -7.40
N GLN A 22 -8.54 10.65 -8.27
CA GLN A 22 -7.33 11.48 -8.51
C GLN A 22 -7.59 12.77 -9.31
N GLY A 23 -8.84 13.07 -9.69
CA GLY A 23 -9.22 14.31 -10.37
C GLY A 23 -10.48 14.89 -9.76
N HIS A 24 -10.72 16.17 -10.03
CA HIS A 24 -11.86 16.88 -9.48
C HIS A 24 -13.19 16.34 -10.04
N TYR A 25 -14.20 16.18 -9.18
CA TYR A 25 -15.47 15.53 -9.54
C TYR A 25 -16.30 16.29 -10.60
N GLN A 26 -16.13 17.62 -10.67
CA GLN A 26 -16.79 18.49 -11.65
C GLN A 26 -16.12 18.50 -13.03
N SER A 27 -14.92 17.90 -13.15
CA SER A 27 -14.18 17.91 -14.39
C SER A 27 -14.50 16.67 -15.23
N GLU A 28 -14.70 16.88 -16.54
CA GLU A 28 -14.71 15.77 -17.49
C GLU A 28 -13.35 15.06 -17.48
N ARG A 29 -13.36 13.73 -17.60
CA ARG A 29 -12.13 12.94 -17.64
C ARG A 29 -12.16 11.91 -18.74
N ASN A 30 -11.10 11.95 -19.54
CA ASN A 30 -10.88 11.01 -20.61
C ASN A 30 -10.26 9.73 -20.04
N PHE A 31 -11.01 8.63 -20.10
CA PHE A 31 -10.53 7.33 -19.68
C PHE A 31 -9.43 6.84 -20.63
N THR A 32 -8.28 6.47 -20.06
CA THR A 32 -7.21 5.76 -20.77
C THR A 32 -6.67 4.62 -19.90
N PHE A 33 -6.24 3.53 -20.51
CA PHE A 33 -5.61 2.43 -19.79
C PHE A 33 -4.29 2.84 -19.15
N GLU A 34 -3.57 3.79 -19.75
CA GLU A 34 -2.37 4.38 -19.15
C GLU A 34 -2.70 5.12 -17.84
N GLY A 35 -3.76 5.94 -17.85
CA GLY A 35 -4.22 6.62 -16.63
C GLY A 35 -4.67 5.64 -15.55
N LEU A 36 -5.34 4.55 -15.93
CA LEU A 36 -5.74 3.50 -15.01
C LEU A 36 -4.53 2.71 -14.45
N ALA A 37 -3.51 2.45 -15.27
CA ALA A 37 -2.26 1.83 -14.84
C ALA A 37 -1.49 2.73 -13.86
N ALA A 38 -1.47 4.04 -14.09
CA ALA A 38 -0.91 5.00 -13.13
C ALA A 38 -1.63 4.95 -11.78
N ALA A 39 -2.97 4.85 -11.78
CA ALA A 39 -3.74 4.69 -10.57
C ALA A 39 -3.46 3.35 -9.86
N LYS A 40 -3.39 2.23 -10.59
CA LYS A 40 -2.99 0.92 -10.03
C LYS A 40 -1.62 1.00 -9.36
N ASN A 41 -0.64 1.65 -9.99
CA ASN A 41 0.70 1.83 -9.45
C ASN A 41 0.71 2.70 -8.18
N ARG A 42 -0.05 3.81 -8.17
CA ARG A 42 -0.22 4.64 -6.96
C ARG A 42 -0.84 3.84 -5.82
N ARG A 43 -1.88 3.03 -6.09
CA ARG A 43 -2.52 2.18 -5.08
C ARG A 43 -1.54 1.17 -4.49
N LEU A 44 -0.74 0.51 -5.33
CA LEU A 44 0.33 -0.39 -4.87
C LEU A 44 1.36 0.37 -4.01
N HIS A 45 1.76 1.56 -4.45
CA HIS A 45 2.72 2.37 -3.71
C HIS A 45 2.20 2.74 -2.31
N TRP A 46 0.95 3.21 -2.20
CA TRP A 46 0.32 3.51 -0.91
C TRP A 46 0.19 2.27 -0.02
N LEU A 47 -0.21 1.13 -0.58
CA LEU A 47 -0.25 -0.13 0.18
C LEU A 47 1.14 -0.52 0.71
N ASN A 48 2.19 -0.35 -0.09
CA ASN A 48 3.56 -0.62 0.34
C ASN A 48 4.06 0.38 1.40
N ARG A 49 3.57 1.62 1.38
CA ARG A 49 3.85 2.59 2.45
C ARG A 49 3.15 2.21 3.75
N LEU A 50 1.87 1.83 3.71
CA LEU A 50 1.17 1.27 4.87
C LEU A 50 1.89 0.02 5.42
N ALA A 51 2.28 -0.91 4.55
CA ALA A 51 3.05 -2.10 4.94
C ALA A 51 4.37 -1.74 5.62
N LYS A 52 5.08 -0.73 5.13
CA LYS A 52 6.31 -0.23 5.76
C LYS A 52 6.02 0.42 7.11
N THR A 53 5.02 1.31 7.22
CA THR A 53 4.60 1.92 8.49
C THR A 53 4.30 0.86 9.54
N LEU A 54 3.60 -0.23 9.18
CA LEU A 54 3.33 -1.34 10.09
C LEU A 54 4.62 -2.02 10.58
N GLN A 55 5.56 -2.29 9.66
CA GLN A 55 6.85 -2.91 9.98
C GLN A 55 7.72 -2.03 10.89
N GLU A 56 7.65 -0.72 10.73
CA GLU A 56 8.36 0.25 11.59
C GLU A 56 7.69 0.41 12.95
N THR A 57 6.37 0.24 13.02
CA THR A 57 5.61 0.41 14.26
C THR A 57 5.75 -0.78 15.21
N THR A 58 5.84 -2.01 14.68
CA THR A 58 5.84 -3.20 15.53
C THR A 58 6.58 -4.39 14.90
N PRO A 59 7.29 -5.21 15.69
CA PRO A 59 7.96 -6.41 15.18
C PRO A 59 6.94 -7.40 14.61
N THR A 60 7.43 -8.26 13.71
CA THR A 60 6.61 -9.20 12.93
C THR A 60 5.65 -10.03 13.77
N GLU A 61 6.06 -10.51 14.95
CA GLU A 61 5.19 -11.31 15.84
C GLU A 61 3.93 -10.56 16.33
N ASN A 62 3.95 -9.23 16.37
CA ASN A 62 2.88 -8.40 16.91
C ASN A 62 2.01 -7.76 15.82
N GLN A 63 2.39 -7.86 14.55
CA GLN A 63 1.72 -7.19 13.43
C GLN A 63 0.26 -7.62 13.27
N ALA A 64 -0.04 -8.92 13.31
CA ALA A 64 -1.41 -9.43 13.18
C ALA A 64 -2.33 -8.93 14.30
N THR A 65 -1.82 -8.91 15.54
CA THR A 65 -2.53 -8.40 16.71
C THR A 65 -2.79 -6.90 16.60
N LEU A 66 -1.81 -6.13 16.13
CA LEU A 66 -1.95 -4.69 15.94
C LEU A 66 -2.98 -4.36 14.84
N LEU A 67 -2.94 -5.06 13.71
CA LEU A 67 -3.90 -4.88 12.63
C LEU A 67 -5.33 -5.15 13.10
N THR A 68 -5.54 -6.21 13.87
CA THR A 68 -6.86 -6.53 14.45
C THR A 68 -7.36 -5.39 15.35
N LYS A 69 -6.48 -4.81 16.18
CA LYS A 69 -6.83 -3.68 17.06
C LYS A 69 -7.18 -2.42 16.27
N ILE A 70 -6.40 -2.08 15.25
CA ILE A 70 -6.68 -0.93 14.38
C ILE A 70 -8.01 -1.13 13.65
N GLN A 71 -8.30 -2.38 13.26
CA GLN A 71 -9.54 -2.70 12.57
C GLN A 71 -10.80 -2.59 13.44
N GLN A 72 -10.66 -2.71 14.76
CA GLN A 72 -11.78 -2.74 15.72
C GLN A 72 -11.99 -1.42 16.47
N ASN A 73 -10.97 -0.58 16.58
CA ASN A 73 -11.03 0.67 17.32
C ASN A 73 -11.15 1.89 16.39
N ASN A 74 -11.66 2.99 16.94
CA ASN A 74 -11.53 4.30 16.30
C ASN A 74 -10.04 4.70 16.26
N TYR A 75 -9.62 5.31 15.15
CA TYR A 75 -8.30 5.90 15.03
C TYR A 75 -8.21 7.19 15.87
N GLN A 76 -7.00 7.55 16.30
CA GLN A 76 -6.78 8.84 16.94
C GLN A 76 -6.70 9.95 15.87
N THR A 77 -7.28 11.11 16.18
CA THR A 77 -7.18 12.29 15.31
C THR A 77 -5.76 12.84 15.33
N THR A 78 -5.21 13.14 14.15
CA THR A 78 -3.90 13.79 13.98
C THR A 78 -4.05 15.14 13.26
N GLU A 79 -3.02 15.98 13.33
CA GLU A 79 -2.97 17.25 12.60
C GLU A 79 -3.09 17.05 11.08
N LEU A 80 -2.51 15.96 10.54
CA LEU A 80 -2.62 15.64 9.13
C LEU A 80 -4.07 15.32 8.77
N GLN A 81 -4.79 14.53 9.57
CA GLN A 81 -6.20 14.21 9.32
C GLN A 81 -7.10 15.44 9.33
N GLU A 82 -6.85 16.39 10.24
CA GLU A 82 -7.56 17.68 10.25
C GLU A 82 -7.31 18.47 8.97
N LYS A 83 -6.04 18.51 8.52
CA LYS A 83 -5.66 19.14 7.24
C LYS A 83 -6.37 18.46 6.06
N LEU A 84 -6.35 17.14 5.98
CA LEU A 84 -7.03 16.38 4.90
C LEU A 84 -8.55 16.62 4.93
N THR A 85 -9.14 16.68 6.12
CA THR A 85 -10.56 16.99 6.33
C THR A 85 -10.89 18.41 5.85
N HIS A 86 -10.02 19.37 6.13
CA HIS A 86 -10.19 20.74 5.63
C HIS A 86 -10.17 20.76 4.10
N ILE A 87 -9.17 20.14 3.48
CA ILE A 87 -9.01 20.09 2.01
C ILE A 87 -10.21 19.42 1.35
N ILE A 88 -10.64 18.25 1.82
CA ILE A 88 -11.76 17.54 1.19
C ILE A 88 -13.08 18.31 1.32
N ASN A 89 -13.26 19.11 2.38
CA ASN A 89 -14.41 19.99 2.53
C ASN A 89 -14.35 21.23 1.61
N GLN A 90 -13.20 21.54 1.01
CA GLN A 90 -13.09 22.51 -0.08
C GLN A 90 -13.55 21.86 -1.40
N ASN A 91 -14.87 21.69 -1.56
CA ASN A 91 -15.47 21.17 -2.79
C ASN A 91 -14.97 19.78 -3.20
N LEU A 92 -14.88 18.83 -2.26
CA LEU A 92 -14.48 17.44 -2.51
C LEU A 92 -13.14 17.34 -3.24
N ASN A 93 -12.15 18.15 -2.85
CA ASN A 93 -10.85 18.22 -3.51
C ASN A 93 -9.93 17.03 -3.16
N SER A 94 -10.29 15.85 -3.65
CA SER A 94 -9.53 14.62 -3.46
C SER A 94 -8.16 14.66 -4.13
N ALA A 95 -7.99 15.43 -5.21
CA ALA A 95 -6.71 15.58 -5.89
C ALA A 95 -5.65 16.23 -4.97
N GLU A 96 -6.03 17.25 -4.21
CA GLU A 96 -5.13 17.88 -3.23
C GLU A 96 -4.89 16.97 -2.02
N VAL A 97 -5.91 16.24 -1.54
CA VAL A 97 -5.70 15.20 -0.50
C VAL A 97 -4.68 14.16 -0.96
N PHE A 98 -4.73 13.74 -2.22
CA PHE A 98 -3.78 12.76 -2.77
C PHE A 98 -2.36 13.32 -2.80
N ALA A 99 -2.21 14.60 -3.14
CA ALA A 99 -0.91 15.28 -3.11
C ALA A 99 -0.34 15.34 -1.68
N GLU A 100 -1.17 15.56 -0.66
CA GLU A 100 -0.76 15.50 0.74
C GLU A 100 -0.37 14.09 1.18
N ILE A 101 -1.12 13.06 0.77
CA ILE A 101 -0.73 11.67 1.03
C ILE A 101 0.63 11.38 0.38
N ASP A 102 0.84 11.78 -0.87
CA ASP A 102 2.08 11.54 -1.61
C ASP A 102 3.30 12.27 -0.98
N GLN A 103 3.10 13.39 -0.27
CA GLN A 103 4.18 14.24 0.27
C GLN A 103 4.49 14.05 1.75
N ASN A 104 3.58 13.48 2.55
CA ASN A 104 3.74 13.32 3.99
C ASN A 104 3.93 11.86 4.36
N GLU A 105 4.69 11.56 5.41
CA GLU A 105 4.67 10.22 6.02
C GLU A 105 3.44 10.04 6.90
N LEU A 106 2.76 8.91 6.72
CA LEU A 106 1.50 8.62 7.39
C LEU A 106 1.71 7.61 8.51
N SER A 107 1.12 7.90 9.67
CA SER A 107 0.95 6.94 10.76
C SER A 107 -0.10 5.88 10.40
N LEU A 108 -0.23 4.83 11.23
CA LEU A 108 -1.29 3.82 11.03
C LEU A 108 -2.69 4.41 11.18
N ASP A 109 -2.86 5.41 12.06
CA ASP A 109 -4.13 6.12 12.24
C ASP A 109 -4.45 7.00 11.02
N ASP A 110 -3.45 7.65 10.42
CA ASP A 110 -3.65 8.42 9.18
C ASP A 110 -4.05 7.51 8.02
N TRP A 111 -3.39 6.36 7.88
CA TRP A 111 -3.78 5.37 6.88
C TRP A 111 -5.21 4.86 7.11
N ARG A 112 -5.60 4.69 8.38
CA ARG A 112 -6.96 4.27 8.73
C ARG A 112 -8.00 5.31 8.32
N PHE A 113 -7.73 6.57 8.61
CA PHE A 113 -8.55 7.70 8.18
C PHE A 113 -8.66 7.77 6.65
N VAL A 114 -7.54 7.65 5.92
CA VAL A 114 -7.53 7.65 4.45
C VAL A 114 -8.34 6.50 3.88
N ASP A 115 -8.23 5.32 4.48
CA ASP A 115 -8.96 4.13 4.03
C ASP A 115 -10.47 4.26 4.25
N GLU A 116 -10.90 4.88 5.36
CA GLU A 116 -12.30 5.19 5.63
C GLU A 116 -12.84 6.29 4.72
N LEU A 117 -12.08 7.38 4.55
CA LEU A 117 -12.46 8.53 3.73
C LEU A 117 -12.72 8.14 2.26
N PHE A 118 -11.85 7.29 1.69
CA PHE A 118 -11.94 6.91 0.28
C PHE A 118 -12.45 5.50 0.05
N GLY A 119 -12.62 4.67 1.09
CA GLY A 119 -13.05 3.28 0.98
C GLY A 119 -12.18 2.47 0.00
N LEU A 120 -10.86 2.53 0.16
CA LEU A 120 -9.89 1.89 -0.75
C LEU A 120 -9.47 0.48 -0.31
N ARG A 121 -9.93 0.06 0.88
CA ARG A 121 -9.72 -1.25 1.50
C ARG A 121 -8.24 -1.63 1.61
N PHE A 122 -7.39 -0.69 2.00
CA PHE A 122 -5.96 -0.92 2.20
C PHE A 122 -5.68 -1.93 3.30
N PHE A 123 -6.36 -1.82 4.45
CA PHE A 123 -6.15 -2.76 5.56
C PHE A 123 -6.60 -4.18 5.23
N ASP A 124 -7.62 -4.32 4.39
CA ASP A 124 -8.07 -5.63 3.92
C ASP A 124 -7.10 -6.22 2.88
N SER A 125 -6.47 -5.35 2.08
CA SER A 125 -5.47 -5.75 1.07
C SER A 125 -4.10 -6.03 1.69
N LEU A 126 -3.91 -5.73 2.97
CA LEU A 126 -2.64 -5.88 3.68
C LEU A 126 -2.44 -7.31 4.17
N ILE A 127 -2.01 -8.18 3.27
CA ILE A 127 -1.73 -9.59 3.55
C ILE A 127 -0.31 -9.76 4.09
N LEU A 128 -0.17 -10.15 5.36
CA LEU A 128 1.13 -10.38 5.98
C LEU A 128 1.89 -11.56 5.32
N PRO A 129 3.23 -11.49 5.23
CA PRO A 129 4.04 -12.62 4.76
C PRO A 129 3.79 -13.89 5.58
N SER A 130 3.55 -15.01 4.92
CA SER A 130 3.43 -16.32 5.58
C SER A 130 4.73 -16.73 6.26
N ALA A 131 4.69 -17.73 7.16
CA ALA A 131 5.89 -18.27 7.81
C ALA A 131 6.98 -18.71 6.82
N LYS A 132 6.58 -19.25 5.65
CA LYS A 132 7.50 -19.60 4.55
C LYS A 132 8.20 -18.36 4.01
N ILE A 133 7.46 -17.30 3.74
CA ILE A 133 7.99 -16.06 3.15
C ILE A 133 8.86 -15.33 4.17
N GLN A 134 8.45 -15.27 5.44
CA GLN A 134 9.29 -14.74 6.51
C GLN A 134 10.61 -15.50 6.66
N LYS A 135 10.59 -16.83 6.48
CA LYS A 135 11.81 -17.65 6.46
C LYS A 135 12.73 -17.25 5.29
N LEU A 136 12.20 -17.12 4.07
CA LEU A 136 12.97 -16.66 2.91
C LEU A 136 13.58 -15.27 3.15
N ILE A 137 12.82 -14.34 3.74
CA ILE A 137 13.32 -13.00 4.07
C ILE A 137 14.53 -13.07 5.02
N ARG A 138 14.45 -13.89 6.07
CA ARG A 138 15.57 -14.10 7.01
C ARG A 138 16.77 -14.76 6.34
N GLU A 139 16.55 -15.83 5.57
CA GLU A 139 17.63 -16.54 4.86
C GLU A 139 18.34 -15.63 3.84
N ARG A 140 17.61 -14.71 3.18
CA ARG A 140 18.22 -13.70 2.31
C ARG A 140 19.10 -12.75 3.11
N ALA A 141 18.64 -12.27 4.27
CA ALA A 141 19.41 -11.37 5.12
C ALA A 141 20.70 -12.04 5.61
N GLU A 142 20.62 -13.30 6.05
CA GLU A 142 21.78 -14.13 6.43
C GLU A 142 22.74 -14.36 5.25
N ALA A 143 22.23 -14.66 4.06
CA ALA A 143 23.05 -14.81 2.85
C ALA A 143 23.80 -13.52 2.52
N LYS A 144 23.14 -12.36 2.58
CA LYS A 144 23.79 -11.04 2.40
C LYS A 144 24.87 -10.78 3.45
N GLN A 145 24.60 -11.10 4.72
CA GLN A 145 25.56 -10.93 5.82
C GLN A 145 26.80 -11.79 5.61
N ASN A 146 26.63 -13.02 5.11
CA ASN A 146 27.71 -13.95 4.79
C ASN A 146 28.37 -13.70 3.43
N LYS A 147 27.97 -12.63 2.70
CA LYS A 147 28.43 -12.29 1.34
C LYS A 147 28.14 -13.38 0.30
N ASP A 148 27.17 -14.24 0.55
CA ASP A 148 26.64 -15.22 -0.41
C ASP A 148 25.58 -14.53 -1.30
N TYR A 149 26.07 -13.72 -2.23
CA TYR A 149 25.22 -12.94 -3.12
C TYR A 149 24.40 -13.83 -4.08
N ALA A 150 24.96 -14.97 -4.50
CA ALA A 150 24.28 -15.92 -5.37
C ALA A 150 23.03 -16.49 -4.69
N LYS A 151 23.14 -16.93 -3.43
CA LYS A 151 21.99 -17.39 -2.66
C LYS A 151 20.98 -16.28 -2.38
N ALA A 152 21.47 -15.08 -2.05
CA ALA A 152 20.59 -13.92 -1.83
C ALA A 152 19.77 -13.56 -3.09
N ASP A 153 20.38 -13.65 -4.28
CA ASP A 153 19.70 -13.42 -5.55
C ASP A 153 18.71 -14.53 -5.90
N GLN A 154 19.05 -15.80 -5.64
CA GLN A 154 18.11 -16.90 -5.80
C GLN A 154 16.86 -16.69 -4.94
N ILE A 155 17.04 -16.37 -3.65
CA ILE A 155 15.93 -16.11 -2.74
C ILE A 155 15.13 -14.87 -3.16
N ARG A 156 15.80 -13.85 -3.73
CA ARG A 156 15.12 -12.66 -4.27
C ARG A 156 14.17 -13.04 -5.41
N GLU A 157 14.57 -13.93 -6.32
CA GLU A 157 13.67 -14.43 -7.37
C GLU A 157 12.54 -15.29 -6.77
N ASP A 158 12.83 -16.15 -5.79
CA ASP A 158 11.81 -16.96 -5.12
C ASP A 158 10.74 -16.09 -4.44
N LEU A 159 11.14 -14.98 -3.78
CA LEU A 159 10.21 -14.03 -3.19
C LEU A 159 9.29 -13.39 -4.23
N LYS A 160 9.79 -13.09 -5.44
CA LYS A 160 8.95 -12.53 -6.52
C LYS A 160 7.86 -13.48 -6.94
N THR A 161 8.14 -14.79 -6.98
CA THR A 161 7.11 -15.81 -7.29
C THR A 161 5.97 -15.82 -6.27
N HIS A 162 6.20 -15.25 -5.08
CA HIS A 162 5.23 -15.10 -4.01
C HIS A 162 4.66 -13.68 -3.90
N ASN A 163 4.88 -12.81 -4.90
CA ASN A 163 4.46 -11.41 -4.90
C ASN A 163 5.14 -10.54 -3.83
N PHE A 164 6.36 -10.88 -3.41
CA PHE A 164 7.13 -10.10 -2.46
C PHE A 164 8.48 -9.65 -3.04
N SER A 165 8.93 -8.49 -2.59
CA SER A 165 10.28 -7.97 -2.78
C SER A 165 10.81 -7.40 -1.47
N ILE A 166 12.09 -7.05 -1.45
CA ILE A 166 12.72 -6.42 -0.29
C ILE A 166 13.22 -5.03 -0.68
N LEU A 167 12.74 -4.02 0.03
CA LEU A 167 13.27 -2.67 0.07
C LEU A 167 14.39 -2.62 1.12
N ASP A 168 15.63 -2.61 0.66
CA ASP A 168 16.78 -2.38 1.52
C ASP A 168 17.00 -0.86 1.67
N THR A 169 16.99 -0.35 2.90
CA THR A 169 17.40 1.03 3.22
C THR A 169 18.75 1.02 3.93
N ASN A 170 19.31 2.21 4.20
CA ASN A 170 20.56 2.33 4.95
C ASN A 170 20.44 1.82 6.40
N GLN A 171 19.22 1.76 6.95
CA GLN A 171 18.96 1.42 8.35
C GLN A 171 18.36 0.02 8.51
N ALA A 172 17.45 -0.37 7.62
CA ALA A 172 16.65 -1.58 7.74
C ALA A 172 16.15 -2.10 6.38
N SER A 173 15.79 -3.37 6.34
CA SER A 173 15.13 -4.01 5.20
C SER A 173 13.64 -4.20 5.48
N PHE A 174 12.80 -3.83 4.51
CA PHE A 174 11.34 -3.98 4.58
C PHE A 174 10.84 -4.86 3.45
N TRP A 175 9.84 -5.69 3.69
CA TRP A 175 9.15 -6.37 2.61
C TRP A 175 8.15 -5.43 1.94
N GLN A 176 7.94 -5.64 0.64
CA GLN A 176 6.95 -4.93 -0.19
C GLN A 176 6.28 -5.89 -1.16
N TYR A 177 5.08 -5.56 -1.62
CA TYR A 177 4.39 -6.26 -2.69
C TYR A 177 4.90 -5.81 -4.06
N LEU A 178 4.92 -6.73 -5.04
CA LEU A 178 5.19 -6.40 -6.45
C LEU A 178 3.92 -5.99 -7.20
N GLU A 179 2.80 -6.55 -6.79
CA GLU A 179 1.45 -6.25 -7.27
C GLU A 179 0.48 -6.19 -6.10
N THR A 180 -0.59 -5.40 -6.22
CA THR A 180 -1.59 -5.32 -5.16
C THR A 180 -2.31 -6.66 -5.02
N PRO A 181 -2.38 -7.25 -3.81
CA PRO A 181 -3.16 -8.46 -3.60
C PRO A 181 -4.61 -8.27 -4.06
N MET A 182 -5.12 -9.23 -4.83
CA MET A 182 -6.54 -9.21 -5.21
C MET A 182 -7.38 -9.66 -4.02
N LEU A 183 -8.36 -8.83 -3.66
CA LEU A 183 -9.39 -9.12 -2.66
C LEU A 183 -10.47 -10.04 -3.24
#